data_AF-A0A535U4I3-F1
#
_entry.id   AF-A0A535U4I3-F1
#
_cell.length_a   1.000
_cell.length_b   1.000
_cell.length_c   1.000
_cell.angle_alpha   90.00
_cell.angle_beta   90.00
_cell.angle_gamma   90.00
#
_symmetry.space_group_name_H-M   'P 1'
#
loop_
_entity.id
_entity.type
_entity.pdbx_description
1 polymer ?
#
loop_
_entity_poly.entity_id
_entity_poly.type
_entity_poly.pdbx_seq_one_letter_code
_entity_poly.pdbx_strand_id
1 'polypeptide(L)'
;MAPATHGLLGRILRANDDASRRYGENTAEVDAFIHAASQLSPWQWRQVLTARRLVSTVTKEDAAPATAALQQVQAAIRSTDGKVSETMSRAGEALFEALDKRSDEKVATAWQALSALVMREQLSPLKFAVHYAPFISLIPVSGFDGLDPDTMRFLGAVEGLTKERCELLARRWRLDAEASRGLLKVVARSRYLKAEEAAALLALRTVPTYLQGDAGWAAVKTLVHGGRVLGARTDMPKEQVAVLWAPLEAAIPLASVEEPVAKPVRARVRAAVARAATAITKPPPSTPVAKATAPPKRAAATKPPAPYGPNSSEVAQFIKSVVELTPIQWLRVIDRRNLVASVTRQDAEPAGVVRSLLATIKGTKSLDTFSRCRAFAAVERASGTVAAKGQLTYEESMKGYGAFGEIVQLDYVDADGFAKLVAALSTSDWVKVADSIPAVNQDVVAPLVNAGGALHDFLEGRTDEEAVAAWQAVSALVRRQHLSPIKFAASYAPFASAIPATNPRTLGAPVLRYVSAVGRLSANQCALLARPWQMADDVSSALSKAVTDAGARTAEEAAALAAVVTVPMRVSGSEGWAAAKTAAFGGRVIGSRSRLSLEQLEVLWKPIQPAIPLASLGAITKSRR
;
A
#
# COMPACT_ATOMS: atom_id res chain seq x y z
N MET A 1 17.67 8.60 14.85
CA MET A 1 17.16 7.65 13.84
C MET A 1 17.50 6.26 14.33
N ALA A 2 16.51 5.36 14.47
CA ALA A 2 16.74 4.01 14.98
C ALA A 2 17.41 3.13 13.90
N PRO A 3 18.27 2.15 14.27
CA PRO A 3 18.89 1.26 13.31
C PRO A 3 17.80 0.43 12.64
N ALA A 4 17.90 0.34 11.32
CA ALA A 4 16.93 -0.33 10.51
C ALA A 4 16.96 -1.84 10.84
N THR A 5 15.91 -2.34 11.49
CA THR A 5 15.72 -3.77 11.78
C THR A 5 15.85 -4.57 10.48
N HIS A 6 16.77 -5.54 10.44
CA HIS A 6 17.01 -6.41 9.27
C HIS A 6 16.02 -7.60 9.23
N GLY A 7 15.11 -7.71 10.20
CA GLY A 7 14.05 -8.72 10.30
C GLY A 7 12.98 -8.65 9.21
N LEU A 8 12.04 -9.60 9.21
CA LEU A 8 10.97 -9.73 8.21
C LEU A 8 10.08 -8.49 8.19
N LEU A 9 9.63 -8.00 9.35
CA LEU A 9 8.88 -6.76 9.56
C LEU A 9 9.74 -5.55 9.25
N GLY A 10 11.05 -5.55 9.52
CA GLY A 10 11.92 -4.42 9.21
C GLY A 10 12.15 -4.24 7.70
N ARG A 11 12.16 -5.37 6.95
CA ARG A 11 12.14 -5.39 5.48
C ARG A 11 10.75 -5.13 4.92
N ILE A 12 9.69 -5.59 5.59
CA ILE A 12 8.30 -5.27 5.24
C ILE A 12 8.04 -3.80 5.47
N LEU A 13 8.45 -3.22 6.60
CA LEU A 13 8.29 -1.82 6.97
C LEU A 13 9.14 -0.92 6.10
N ARG A 14 10.38 -1.28 5.72
CA ARG A 14 11.14 -0.50 4.72
C ARG A 14 10.56 -0.59 3.31
N ALA A 15 10.18 -1.79 2.85
CA ALA A 15 9.50 -1.94 1.56
C ALA A 15 8.09 -1.34 1.58
N ASN A 16 7.43 -1.31 2.75
CA ASN A 16 6.19 -0.58 3.00
C ASN A 16 6.48 0.90 3.07
N ASP A 17 7.56 1.39 3.66
CA ASP A 17 7.87 2.82 3.71
C ASP A 17 8.16 3.32 2.29
N ASP A 18 8.82 2.49 1.47
CA ASP A 18 9.03 2.74 0.03
C ASP A 18 7.74 2.60 -0.79
N ALA A 19 6.85 1.64 -0.46
CA ALA A 19 5.57 1.44 -1.15
C ALA A 19 4.44 2.36 -0.65
N SER A 20 4.48 2.79 0.60
CA SER A 20 3.61 3.76 1.28
C SER A 20 4.11 5.18 1.09
N ARG A 21 5.27 5.34 0.42
CA ARG A 21 5.73 6.59 -0.17
C ARG A 21 5.94 6.46 -1.67
N ARG A 22 5.29 5.49 -2.33
CA ARG A 22 5.36 5.27 -3.80
C ARG A 22 5.12 6.56 -4.59
N TYR A 23 4.26 7.44 -4.07
CA TYR A 23 3.92 8.74 -4.64
C TYR A 23 4.29 9.92 -3.72
N GLY A 24 5.14 9.71 -2.71
CA GLY A 24 5.48 10.70 -1.68
C GLY A 24 4.61 10.57 -0.41
N GLU A 25 4.56 11.62 0.40
CA GLU A 25 3.93 11.59 1.74
C GLU A 25 2.42 11.28 1.71
N ASN A 26 1.75 11.54 0.58
CA ASN A 26 0.31 11.32 0.38
C ASN A 26 -0.05 10.02 -0.36
N THR A 27 0.84 9.03 -0.37
CA THR A 27 0.66 7.81 -1.21
C THR A 27 -0.67 7.08 -0.98
N ALA A 28 -1.13 6.95 0.27
CA ALA A 28 -2.41 6.30 0.57
C ALA A 28 -3.61 7.03 -0.06
N GLU A 29 -3.59 8.37 -0.06
CA GLU A 29 -4.62 9.19 -0.72
C GLU A 29 -4.57 9.06 -2.24
N VAL A 30 -3.35 9.05 -2.79
CA VAL A 30 -3.11 8.96 -4.23
C VAL A 30 -3.55 7.58 -4.74
N ASP A 31 -3.24 6.49 -4.05
CA ASP A 31 -3.71 5.14 -4.38
C ASP A 31 -5.24 5.04 -4.30
N ALA A 32 -5.84 5.55 -3.23
CA ALA A 32 -7.30 5.56 -3.07
C ALA A 32 -7.98 6.35 -4.19
N PHE A 33 -7.41 7.49 -4.59
CA PHE A 33 -7.90 8.30 -5.70
C PHE A 33 -7.80 7.56 -7.04
N ILE A 34 -6.64 6.99 -7.38
CA ILE A 34 -6.46 6.25 -8.65
C ILE A 34 -7.45 5.10 -8.74
N HIS A 35 -7.57 4.32 -7.67
CA HIS A 35 -8.49 3.20 -7.60
C HIS A 35 -9.95 3.66 -7.77
N ALA A 36 -10.39 4.67 -7.00
CA ALA A 36 -11.76 5.17 -7.08
C ALA A 36 -12.07 5.81 -8.45
N ALA A 37 -11.14 6.57 -9.03
CA ALA A 37 -11.28 7.17 -10.35
C ALA A 37 -11.48 6.10 -11.45
N SER A 38 -10.76 4.97 -11.36
CA SER A 38 -10.90 3.86 -12.31
C SER A 38 -12.31 3.24 -12.30
N GLN A 39 -12.93 3.19 -11.12
CA GLN A 39 -14.24 2.58 -10.86
C GLN A 39 -15.42 3.50 -11.12
N LEU A 40 -15.20 4.79 -11.42
CA LEU A 40 -16.29 5.71 -11.71
C LEU A 40 -17.10 5.25 -12.93
N SER A 41 -18.42 5.21 -12.73
CA SER A 41 -19.40 4.94 -13.78
C SER A 41 -19.42 6.06 -14.83
N PRO A 42 -19.94 5.80 -16.04
CA PRO A 42 -20.09 6.84 -17.06
C PRO A 42 -20.87 8.06 -16.58
N TRP A 43 -21.89 7.86 -15.73
CA TRP A 43 -22.68 8.96 -15.16
C TRP A 43 -21.88 9.78 -14.14
N GLN A 44 -21.15 9.13 -13.23
CA GLN A 44 -20.26 9.82 -12.28
C GLN A 44 -19.19 10.64 -12.99
N TRP A 45 -18.62 10.13 -14.10
CA TRP A 45 -17.69 10.90 -14.92
C TRP A 45 -18.31 12.15 -15.53
N ARG A 46 -19.60 12.12 -15.91
CA ARG A 46 -20.30 13.33 -16.38
C ARG A 46 -20.45 14.35 -15.24
N GLN A 47 -20.70 13.89 -14.02
CA GLN A 47 -20.75 14.78 -12.84
C GLN A 47 -19.40 15.46 -12.60
N VAL A 48 -18.30 14.71 -12.64
CA VAL A 48 -16.93 15.26 -12.49
C VAL A 48 -16.65 16.33 -13.54
N LEU A 49 -16.91 16.04 -14.82
CA LEU A 49 -16.67 17.00 -15.89
C LEU A 49 -17.57 18.24 -15.79
N THR A 50 -18.81 18.08 -15.31
CA THR A 50 -19.72 19.20 -15.04
C THR A 50 -19.20 20.06 -13.88
N ALA A 51 -18.78 19.43 -12.79
CA ALA A 51 -18.19 20.11 -11.64
C ALA A 51 -16.90 20.86 -12.05
N ARG A 52 -16.05 20.26 -12.89
CA ARG A 52 -14.87 20.93 -13.45
C ARG A 52 -15.23 22.18 -14.24
N ARG A 53 -16.25 22.11 -15.10
CA ARG A 53 -16.74 23.29 -15.86
C ARG A 53 -17.25 24.37 -14.93
N LEU A 54 -17.99 24.00 -13.88
CA LEU A 54 -18.46 24.95 -12.86
C LEU A 54 -17.29 25.63 -12.14
N VAL A 55 -16.30 24.87 -11.65
CA VAL A 55 -15.10 25.44 -11.02
C VAL A 55 -14.38 26.41 -11.96
N SER A 56 -14.25 26.05 -13.24
CA SER A 56 -13.61 26.92 -14.24
C SER A 56 -14.31 28.27 -14.46
N THR A 57 -15.60 28.40 -14.11
CA THR A 57 -16.32 29.67 -14.24
C THR A 57 -15.87 30.73 -13.23
N VAL A 58 -15.23 30.34 -12.13
CA VAL A 58 -14.73 31.25 -11.08
C VAL A 58 -13.21 31.32 -11.00
N THR A 59 -12.49 30.38 -11.62
CA THR A 59 -11.02 30.33 -11.61
C THR A 59 -10.43 30.88 -12.90
N LYS A 60 -9.40 31.73 -12.80
CA LYS A 60 -8.68 32.29 -13.96
C LYS A 60 -7.51 31.42 -14.46
N GLU A 61 -7.39 30.18 -14.01
CA GLU A 61 -6.34 29.30 -14.55
C GLU A 61 -6.68 28.92 -15.99
N ASP A 62 -5.77 29.26 -16.91
CA ASP A 62 -5.96 29.12 -18.35
C ASP A 62 -6.45 27.72 -18.73
N ALA A 63 -7.59 27.70 -19.42
CA ALA A 63 -8.10 26.54 -20.13
C ALA A 63 -7.24 26.28 -21.38
N ALA A 64 -5.93 26.09 -21.20
CA ALA A 64 -5.13 25.42 -22.23
C ALA A 64 -5.88 24.12 -22.60
N PRO A 65 -6.03 23.78 -23.89
CA PRO A 65 -6.76 22.60 -24.28
C PRO A 65 -6.16 21.42 -23.53
N ALA A 66 -6.95 20.86 -22.60
CA ALA A 66 -6.46 19.91 -21.60
C ALA A 66 -5.79 18.69 -22.24
N THR A 67 -6.15 18.40 -23.50
CA THR A 67 -5.54 17.44 -24.42
C THR A 67 -4.11 17.78 -24.84
N ALA A 68 -3.79 19.04 -25.19
CA ALA A 68 -2.44 19.44 -25.58
C ALA A 68 -1.48 19.43 -24.38
N ALA A 69 -1.95 19.88 -23.21
CA ALA A 69 -1.20 19.78 -21.97
C ALA A 69 -1.00 18.30 -21.55
N LEU A 70 -2.01 17.45 -21.74
CA LEU A 70 -1.91 16.01 -21.47
C LEU A 70 -0.89 15.32 -22.37
N GLN A 71 -0.86 15.62 -23.67
CA GLN A 71 0.13 15.03 -24.60
C GLN A 71 1.55 15.47 -24.27
N GLN A 72 1.76 16.74 -23.92
CA GLN A 72 3.07 17.24 -23.47
C GLN A 72 3.49 16.63 -22.13
N VAL A 73 2.56 16.43 -21.20
CA VAL A 73 2.83 15.80 -19.91
C VAL A 73 3.06 14.30 -20.05
N GLN A 74 2.30 13.59 -20.88
CA GLN A 74 2.58 12.20 -21.22
C GLN A 74 3.95 12.07 -21.89
N ALA A 75 4.31 13.00 -22.78
CA ALA A 75 5.64 13.04 -23.37
C ALA A 75 6.72 13.32 -22.32
N ALA A 76 6.48 14.22 -21.35
CA ALA A 76 7.43 14.54 -20.28
C ALA A 76 7.57 13.44 -19.21
N ILE A 77 6.50 12.69 -18.92
CA ILE A 77 6.52 11.51 -18.05
C ILE A 77 7.24 10.35 -18.76
N ARG A 78 7.08 10.23 -20.08
CA ARG A 78 7.76 9.22 -20.91
C ARG A 78 9.19 9.61 -21.31
N SER A 79 9.58 10.88 -21.15
CA SER A 79 10.92 11.38 -21.49
C SER A 79 11.87 11.40 -20.29
N THR A 80 13.16 11.28 -20.56
CA THR A 80 14.24 11.24 -19.57
C THR A 80 14.77 12.61 -19.15
N ASP A 81 14.07 13.69 -19.51
CA ASP A 81 14.54 15.08 -19.32
C ASP A 81 14.58 15.56 -17.86
N GLY A 82 14.19 14.73 -16.88
CA GLY A 82 14.21 15.09 -15.45
C GLY A 82 13.26 16.24 -15.06
N LYS A 83 12.39 16.67 -15.97
CA LYS A 83 11.47 17.81 -15.77
C LYS A 83 10.34 17.51 -14.77
N VAL A 84 10.07 16.23 -14.49
CA VAL A 84 9.01 15.78 -13.57
C VAL A 84 9.63 14.94 -12.47
N SER A 85 9.26 15.22 -11.21
CA SER A 85 9.72 14.44 -10.04
C SER A 85 9.38 12.95 -10.18
N GLU A 86 10.23 12.07 -9.66
CA GLU A 86 10.05 10.63 -9.74
C GLU A 86 8.71 10.14 -9.14
N THR A 87 8.27 10.77 -8.04
CA THR A 87 6.98 10.49 -7.40
C THR A 87 5.80 10.85 -8.30
N MET A 88 5.89 11.98 -9.00
CA MET A 88 4.88 12.47 -9.93
C MET A 88 4.83 11.62 -11.21
N SER A 89 6.00 11.16 -11.69
CA SER A 89 6.09 10.25 -12.83
C SER A 89 5.41 8.90 -12.54
N ARG A 90 5.74 8.28 -11.39
CA ARG A 90 5.11 7.01 -10.95
C ARG A 90 3.60 7.13 -10.74
N ALA A 91 3.13 8.24 -10.19
CA ALA A 91 1.70 8.50 -10.01
C ALA A 91 0.99 8.64 -11.38
N GLY A 92 1.61 9.34 -12.32
CA GLY A 92 1.10 9.51 -13.68
C GLY A 92 1.00 8.20 -14.46
N GLU A 93 2.04 7.37 -14.42
CA GLU A 93 2.02 6.04 -15.04
C GLU A 93 0.86 5.19 -14.53
N ALA A 94 0.68 5.12 -13.21
CA ALA A 94 -0.39 4.34 -12.59
C ALA A 94 -1.79 4.88 -12.94
N LEU A 95 -1.96 6.21 -13.01
CA LEU A 95 -3.23 6.82 -13.41
C LEU A 95 -3.55 6.54 -14.88
N PHE A 96 -2.57 6.67 -15.77
CA PHE A 96 -2.78 6.43 -17.21
C PHE A 96 -3.10 4.97 -17.49
N GLU A 97 -2.45 4.03 -16.81
CA GLU A 97 -2.79 2.61 -16.87
C GLU A 97 -4.22 2.34 -16.39
N ALA A 98 -4.61 2.92 -15.25
CA ALA A 98 -5.95 2.75 -14.68
C ALA A 98 -7.07 3.35 -15.56
N LEU A 99 -6.76 4.36 -16.37
CA LEU A 99 -7.71 5.09 -17.21
C LEU A 99 -7.53 4.85 -18.72
N ASP A 100 -6.77 3.83 -19.14
CA ASP A 100 -6.41 3.56 -20.55
C ASP A 100 -7.62 3.52 -21.51
N LYS A 101 -8.79 3.08 -21.03
CA LYS A 101 -10.03 2.99 -21.81
C LYS A 101 -10.93 4.24 -21.73
N ARG A 102 -10.45 5.35 -21.15
CA ARG A 102 -11.21 6.58 -20.93
C ARG A 102 -10.77 7.67 -21.92
N SER A 103 -11.65 8.65 -22.16
CA SER A 103 -11.36 9.77 -23.06
C SER A 103 -10.32 10.72 -22.47
N ASP A 104 -9.53 11.38 -23.32
CA ASP A 104 -8.47 12.32 -22.93
C ASP A 104 -8.95 13.41 -21.97
N GLU A 105 -10.18 13.92 -22.14
CA GLU A 105 -10.76 14.92 -21.24
C GLU A 105 -10.89 14.39 -19.79
N LYS A 106 -11.23 13.11 -19.61
CA LYS A 106 -11.34 12.46 -18.30
C LYS A 106 -9.96 12.22 -17.70
N VAL A 107 -9.02 11.76 -18.52
CA VAL A 107 -7.64 11.52 -18.10
C VAL A 107 -6.98 12.82 -17.67
N ALA A 108 -7.15 13.91 -18.44
CA ALA A 108 -6.60 15.22 -18.11
C ALA A 108 -7.19 15.79 -16.81
N THR A 109 -8.50 15.61 -16.61
CA THR A 109 -9.18 16.03 -15.37
C THR A 109 -8.65 15.26 -14.16
N ALA A 110 -8.50 13.94 -14.27
CA ALA A 110 -7.97 13.11 -13.20
C ALA A 110 -6.49 13.42 -12.90
N TRP A 111 -5.70 13.73 -13.94
CA TRP A 111 -4.30 14.12 -13.80
C TRP A 111 -4.14 15.43 -13.01
N GLN A 112 -4.98 16.43 -13.26
CA GLN A 112 -4.96 17.69 -12.50
C GLN A 112 -5.22 17.44 -11.00
N ALA A 113 -6.22 16.62 -10.67
CA ALA A 113 -6.51 16.28 -9.28
C ALA A 113 -5.41 15.43 -8.62
N LEU A 114 -4.85 14.45 -9.35
CA LEU A 114 -3.77 13.59 -8.88
C LEU A 114 -2.50 14.39 -8.60
N SER A 115 -2.09 15.25 -9.53
CA SER A 115 -0.88 16.08 -9.37
C SER A 115 -1.02 17.03 -8.18
N ALA A 116 -2.23 17.59 -7.97
CA ALA A 116 -2.53 18.40 -6.79
C ALA A 116 -2.46 17.59 -5.49
N LEU A 117 -2.93 16.33 -5.46
CA LEU A 117 -2.78 15.45 -4.30
C LEU A 117 -1.31 15.12 -3.98
N VAL A 118 -0.51 14.79 -5.00
CA VAL A 118 0.92 14.52 -4.82
C VAL A 118 1.65 15.74 -4.27
N MET A 119 1.28 16.95 -4.73
CA MET A 119 1.89 18.21 -4.29
C MET A 119 1.14 18.92 -3.15
N ARG A 120 0.19 18.25 -2.47
CA ARG A 120 -0.74 18.91 -1.54
C ARG A 120 -0.04 19.75 -0.47
N GLU A 121 1.09 19.30 0.06
CA GLU A 121 1.87 20.04 1.07
C GLU A 121 2.65 21.23 0.52
N GLN A 122 2.88 21.28 -0.79
CA GLN A 122 3.62 22.34 -1.48
C GLN A 122 2.69 23.39 -2.10
N LEU A 123 1.39 23.11 -2.17
CA LEU A 123 0.38 23.99 -2.73
C LEU A 123 -0.37 24.73 -1.63
N SER A 124 -0.77 25.98 -1.90
CA SER A 124 -1.75 26.65 -1.04
C SER A 124 -3.08 25.87 -1.04
N PRO A 125 -3.85 25.84 0.07
CA PRO A 125 -5.12 25.13 0.14
C PRO A 125 -6.10 25.46 -1.00
N LEU A 126 -6.15 26.74 -1.40
CA LEU A 126 -6.99 27.20 -2.50
C LEU A 126 -6.55 26.63 -3.85
N LYS A 127 -5.24 26.61 -4.14
CA LYS A 127 -4.68 26.06 -5.39
C LYS A 127 -4.89 24.54 -5.47
N PHE A 128 -4.71 23.83 -4.36
CA PHE A 128 -5.07 22.42 -4.27
C PHE A 128 -6.57 22.20 -4.58
N ALA A 129 -7.43 22.97 -3.92
CA ALA A 129 -8.87 22.83 -4.05
C ALA A 129 -9.39 23.10 -5.47
N VAL A 130 -8.80 24.05 -6.21
CA VAL A 130 -9.15 24.31 -7.63
C VAL A 130 -9.04 23.05 -8.49
N HIS A 131 -7.99 22.27 -8.29
CA HIS A 131 -7.77 21.05 -9.09
C HIS A 131 -8.56 19.84 -8.57
N TYR A 132 -8.80 19.76 -7.25
CA TYR A 132 -9.41 18.59 -6.63
C TYR A 132 -10.95 18.67 -6.47
N ALA A 133 -11.52 19.88 -6.34
CA ALA A 133 -12.95 20.10 -6.15
C ALA A 133 -13.87 19.32 -7.12
N PRO A 134 -13.53 19.07 -8.40
CA PRO A 134 -14.38 18.27 -9.29
C PRO A 134 -14.65 16.84 -8.82
N PHE A 135 -13.80 16.28 -7.97
CA PHE A 135 -13.91 14.91 -7.47
C PHE A 135 -14.48 14.80 -6.05
N ILE A 136 -14.50 15.89 -5.27
CA ILE A 136 -14.72 15.85 -3.81
C ILE A 136 -16.02 15.15 -3.37
N SER A 137 -17.09 15.23 -4.16
CA SER A 137 -18.38 14.60 -3.84
C SER A 137 -18.42 13.10 -4.10
N LEU A 138 -17.46 12.56 -4.85
CA LEU A 138 -17.39 11.15 -5.25
C LEU A 138 -16.18 10.46 -4.63
N ILE A 139 -15.08 11.20 -4.44
CA ILE A 139 -13.82 10.75 -3.86
C ILE A 139 -13.44 11.80 -2.81
N PRO A 140 -13.81 11.61 -1.53
CA PRO A 140 -13.46 12.55 -0.47
C PRO A 140 -11.96 12.49 -0.15
N VAL A 141 -11.38 13.63 0.24
CA VAL A 141 -9.99 13.72 0.72
C VAL A 141 -9.92 13.26 2.17
N SER A 142 -8.86 12.55 2.58
CA SER A 142 -8.67 12.22 3.99
C SER A 142 -8.43 13.45 4.86
N GLY A 143 -8.83 13.33 6.12
CA GLY A 143 -8.67 14.37 7.15
C GLY A 143 -9.93 15.20 7.40
N PHE A 144 -10.99 15.01 6.62
CA PHE A 144 -12.31 15.62 6.87
C PHE A 144 -13.02 15.00 8.08
N ASP A 145 -12.79 13.72 8.38
CA ASP A 145 -13.42 13.01 9.51
C ASP A 145 -12.94 13.48 10.90
N GLY A 146 -11.87 14.30 10.95
CA GLY A 146 -11.26 14.81 12.17
C GLY A 146 -11.35 16.33 12.33
N LEU A 147 -12.24 17.01 11.60
CA LEU A 147 -12.47 18.45 11.75
C LEU A 147 -13.20 18.74 13.07
N ASP A 148 -12.88 19.87 13.69
CA ASP A 148 -13.52 20.30 14.93
C ASP A 148 -15.02 20.62 14.67
N PRO A 149 -15.88 20.52 15.71
CA PRO A 149 -17.32 20.73 15.56
C PRO A 149 -17.69 22.09 14.97
N ASP A 150 -16.92 23.13 15.26
CA ASP A 150 -17.20 24.49 14.82
C ASP A 150 -16.91 24.64 13.34
N THR A 151 -15.78 24.10 12.87
CA THR A 151 -15.49 23.96 11.43
C THR A 151 -16.58 23.16 10.72
N MET A 152 -17.08 22.06 11.30
CA MET A 152 -18.17 21.29 10.68
C MET A 152 -19.49 22.08 10.58
N ARG A 153 -19.84 22.89 11.59
CA ARG A 153 -21.01 23.79 11.50
C ARG A 153 -20.82 24.86 10.43
N PHE A 154 -19.62 25.42 10.34
CA PHE A 154 -19.28 26.39 9.29
C PHE A 154 -19.44 25.78 7.90
N LEU A 155 -18.89 24.58 7.66
CA LEU A 155 -19.07 23.88 6.38
C LEU A 155 -20.54 23.60 6.08
N GLY A 156 -21.34 23.19 7.07
CA GLY A 156 -22.78 23.05 6.91
C GLY A 156 -23.48 24.36 6.51
N ALA A 157 -23.05 25.50 7.08
CA ALA A 157 -23.54 26.82 6.70
C ALA A 157 -23.13 27.20 5.27
N VAL A 158 -21.92 26.81 4.83
CA VAL A 158 -21.45 26.99 3.45
C VAL A 158 -22.28 26.17 2.46
N GLU A 159 -22.62 24.91 2.77
CA GLU A 159 -23.51 24.10 1.93
C GLU A 159 -24.91 24.71 1.78
N GLY A 160 -25.40 25.36 2.82
CA GLY A 160 -26.71 26.02 2.86
C GLY A 160 -26.74 27.45 2.33
N LEU A 161 -25.68 27.95 1.66
CA LEU A 161 -25.65 29.32 1.15
C LEU A 161 -26.68 29.55 0.04
N THR A 162 -27.34 30.71 0.09
CA THR A 162 -28.20 31.21 -0.98
C THR A 162 -27.44 32.18 -1.87
N LYS A 163 -27.99 32.48 -3.06
CA LYS A 163 -27.42 33.46 -3.98
C LYS A 163 -27.14 34.82 -3.30
N GLU A 164 -28.11 35.33 -2.54
CA GLU A 164 -28.01 36.60 -1.81
C GLU A 164 -26.85 36.59 -0.81
N ARG A 165 -26.67 35.49 -0.07
CA ARG A 165 -25.54 35.35 0.88
C ARG A 165 -24.20 35.24 0.16
N CYS A 166 -24.15 34.58 -0.99
CA CYS A 166 -22.95 34.57 -1.84
C CYS A 166 -22.59 35.98 -2.34
N GLU A 167 -23.58 36.82 -2.68
CA GLU A 167 -23.36 38.21 -3.09
C GLU A 167 -22.81 39.08 -1.94
N LEU A 168 -23.26 38.83 -0.70
CA LEU A 168 -22.68 39.46 0.49
C LEU A 168 -21.20 39.09 0.66
N LEU A 169 -20.86 37.81 0.49
CA LEU A 169 -19.49 37.30 0.58
C LEU A 169 -18.57 37.80 -0.53
N ALA A 170 -19.12 38.17 -1.69
CA ALA A 170 -18.38 38.73 -2.82
C ALA A 170 -17.97 40.20 -2.60
N ARG A 171 -18.52 40.88 -1.58
CA ARG A 171 -18.21 42.29 -1.30
C ARG A 171 -16.75 42.47 -0.94
N ARG A 172 -16.17 43.58 -1.39
CA ARG A 172 -14.79 43.93 -1.06
C ARG A 172 -14.67 44.26 0.42
N TRP A 173 -13.78 43.56 1.11
CA TRP A 173 -13.47 43.79 2.52
C TRP A 173 -12.01 44.19 2.71
N ARG A 174 -11.73 44.89 3.82
CA ARG A 174 -10.38 45.21 4.30
C ARG A 174 -10.33 44.83 5.76
N LEU A 175 -9.26 44.13 6.16
CA LEU A 175 -9.04 43.75 7.54
C LEU A 175 -8.00 44.67 8.16
N ASP A 176 -8.05 44.78 9.48
CA ASP A 176 -7.02 45.44 10.26
C ASP A 176 -5.65 44.77 10.04
N ALA A 177 -4.61 45.59 9.94
CA ALA A 177 -3.26 45.15 9.61
C ALA A 177 -2.57 44.42 10.78
N GLU A 178 -2.96 44.69 12.03
CA GLU A 178 -2.45 43.98 13.20
C GLU A 178 -3.11 42.60 13.32
N ALA A 179 -4.44 42.54 13.23
CA ALA A 179 -5.18 41.28 13.25
C ALA A 179 -4.75 40.33 12.11
N SER A 180 -4.52 40.88 10.90
CA SER A 180 -4.04 40.10 9.75
C SER A 180 -2.63 39.55 9.97
N ARG A 181 -1.72 40.34 10.55
CA ARG A 181 -0.36 39.88 10.90
C ARG A 181 -0.40 38.82 12.01
N GLY A 182 -1.29 38.96 12.98
CA GLY A 182 -1.55 37.95 14.02
C GLY A 182 -1.96 36.62 13.40
N LEU A 183 -2.96 36.64 12.51
CA LEU A 183 -3.43 35.44 11.80
C LEU A 183 -2.30 34.77 11.00
N LEU A 184 -1.52 35.53 10.23
CA LEU A 184 -0.43 34.96 9.43
C LEU A 184 0.68 34.34 10.30
N LYS A 185 0.97 34.90 11.48
CA LYS A 185 1.92 34.31 12.43
C LYS A 185 1.44 32.97 12.99
N VAL A 186 0.14 32.85 13.29
CA VAL A 186 -0.46 31.59 13.76
C VAL A 186 -0.47 30.56 12.64
N VAL A 187 -0.95 30.95 11.45
CA VAL A 187 -0.99 30.10 10.25
C VAL A 187 0.40 29.57 9.87
N ALA A 188 1.45 30.38 9.97
CA ALA A 188 2.82 29.96 9.69
C ALA A 188 3.38 28.90 10.68
N ARG A 189 2.79 28.78 11.89
CA ARG A 189 3.16 27.76 12.88
C ARG A 189 2.39 26.45 12.70
N SER A 190 1.24 26.52 12.04
CA SER A 190 0.35 25.38 11.80
C SER A 190 0.76 24.61 10.55
N ARG A 191 1.22 23.36 10.70
CA ARG A 191 1.61 22.50 9.57
C ARG A 191 0.45 22.08 8.67
N TYR A 192 -0.79 22.09 9.16
CA TYR A 192 -1.95 21.59 8.40
C TYR A 192 -3.14 22.55 8.51
N LEU A 193 -3.45 23.24 7.41
CA LEU A 193 -4.57 24.17 7.30
C LEU A 193 -5.87 23.45 6.90
N LYS A 194 -6.24 22.39 7.65
CA LYS A 194 -7.35 21.48 7.30
C LYS A 194 -8.70 22.20 7.18
N ALA A 195 -8.99 23.14 8.07
CA ALA A 195 -10.23 23.93 8.04
C ALA A 195 -10.29 24.87 6.82
N GLU A 196 -9.16 25.50 6.46
CA GLU A 196 -9.05 26.34 5.27
C GLU A 196 -9.22 25.52 3.98
N GLU A 197 -8.57 24.36 3.91
CA GLU A 197 -8.67 23.46 2.76
C GLU A 197 -10.10 22.92 2.57
N ALA A 198 -10.73 22.51 3.67
CA ALA A 198 -12.11 22.03 3.64
C ALA A 198 -13.08 23.13 3.19
N ALA A 199 -12.89 24.36 3.69
CA ALA A 199 -13.65 25.51 3.25
C ALA A 199 -13.42 25.82 1.76
N ALA A 200 -12.19 25.70 1.26
CA ALA A 200 -11.85 25.92 -0.14
C ALA A 200 -12.53 24.91 -1.08
N LEU A 201 -12.44 23.62 -0.76
CA LEU A 201 -13.04 22.54 -1.53
C LEU A 201 -14.56 22.68 -1.60
N LEU A 202 -15.19 23.04 -0.48
CA LEU A 202 -16.63 23.20 -0.41
C LEU A 202 -17.10 24.49 -1.09
N ALA A 203 -16.38 25.60 -0.90
CA ALA A 203 -16.70 26.87 -1.54
C ALA A 203 -16.65 26.76 -3.08
N LEU A 204 -15.64 26.06 -3.62
CA LEU A 204 -15.52 25.81 -5.07
C LEU A 204 -16.58 24.87 -5.63
N ARG A 205 -17.24 24.08 -4.77
CA ARG A 205 -18.40 23.28 -5.16
C ARG A 205 -19.69 24.09 -5.11
N THR A 206 -19.87 24.93 -4.10
CA THR A 206 -21.15 25.61 -3.83
C THR A 206 -21.27 26.95 -4.55
N VAL A 207 -20.27 27.84 -4.44
CA VAL A 207 -20.35 29.22 -4.95
C VAL A 207 -20.56 29.29 -6.47
N PRO A 208 -19.89 28.48 -7.31
CA PRO A 208 -20.05 28.56 -8.77
C PRO A 208 -21.46 28.23 -9.27
N THR A 209 -22.30 27.60 -8.43
CA THR A 209 -23.71 27.36 -8.76
C THR A 209 -24.56 28.63 -8.69
N TYR A 210 -24.08 29.67 -8.00
CA TYR A 210 -24.79 30.93 -7.80
C TYR A 210 -24.09 32.14 -8.42
N LEU A 211 -22.76 32.22 -8.33
CA LEU A 211 -21.94 33.33 -8.80
C LEU A 211 -20.78 32.85 -9.66
N GLN A 212 -20.50 33.56 -10.75
CA GLN A 212 -19.41 33.28 -11.69
C GLN A 212 -18.44 34.47 -11.78
N GLY A 213 -17.30 34.26 -12.43
CA GLY A 213 -16.29 35.29 -12.65
C GLY A 213 -15.68 35.85 -11.36
N ASP A 214 -15.32 37.13 -11.39
CA ASP A 214 -14.64 37.79 -10.29
C ASP A 214 -15.45 37.85 -8.99
N ALA A 215 -16.77 37.97 -9.09
CA ALA A 215 -17.67 37.99 -7.93
C ALA A 215 -17.71 36.61 -7.24
N GLY A 216 -17.82 35.53 -8.02
CA GLY A 216 -17.75 34.16 -7.49
C GLY A 216 -16.39 33.87 -6.86
N TRP A 217 -15.31 34.30 -7.51
CA TRP A 217 -13.96 34.15 -6.97
C TRP A 217 -13.74 34.92 -5.66
N ALA A 218 -14.27 36.14 -5.56
CA ALA A 218 -14.23 36.93 -4.34
C ALA A 218 -14.96 36.22 -3.19
N ALA A 219 -16.17 35.70 -3.43
CA ALA A 219 -16.93 34.94 -2.43
C ALA A 219 -16.19 33.67 -1.98
N VAL A 220 -15.57 32.93 -2.91
CA VAL A 220 -14.72 31.76 -2.58
C VAL A 220 -13.58 32.17 -1.64
N LYS A 221 -12.86 33.25 -1.94
CA LYS A 221 -11.77 33.74 -1.08
C LYS A 221 -12.24 34.15 0.30
N THR A 222 -13.42 34.77 0.41
CA THR A 222 -14.01 35.15 1.70
C THR A 222 -14.33 33.92 2.56
N LEU A 223 -14.86 32.85 1.95
CA LEU A 223 -15.13 31.60 2.65
C LEU A 223 -13.87 30.85 3.08
N VAL A 224 -12.85 30.83 2.21
CA VAL A 224 -11.53 30.25 2.52
C VAL A 224 -10.89 31.00 3.69
N HIS A 225 -11.01 32.34 3.70
CA HIS A 225 -10.57 33.17 4.83
C HIS A 225 -11.30 32.79 6.12
N GLY A 226 -12.62 32.54 6.08
CA GLY A 226 -13.36 32.03 7.24
C GLY A 226 -12.79 30.71 7.78
N GLY A 227 -12.54 29.73 6.91
CA GLY A 227 -11.91 28.47 7.31
C GLY A 227 -10.53 28.67 7.96
N ARG A 228 -9.73 29.62 7.45
CA ARG A 228 -8.44 30.01 8.02
C ARG A 228 -8.58 30.63 9.42
N VAL A 229 -9.56 31.49 9.63
CA VAL A 229 -9.83 32.13 10.94
C VAL A 229 -10.26 31.09 11.96
N LEU A 230 -11.14 30.14 11.61
CA LEU A 230 -11.55 29.04 12.51
C LEU A 230 -10.36 28.17 12.91
N GLY A 231 -9.51 27.80 11.94
CA GLY A 231 -8.32 26.99 12.21
C GLY A 231 -7.29 27.67 13.12
N ALA A 232 -7.28 29.00 13.19
CA ALA A 232 -6.36 29.79 14.03
C ALA A 232 -7.00 30.26 15.35
N ARG A 233 -8.30 30.01 15.56
CA ARG A 233 -9.10 30.64 16.62
C ARG A 233 -8.60 30.35 18.03
N THR A 234 -8.12 29.14 18.29
CA THR A 234 -7.65 28.73 19.64
C THR A 234 -6.43 29.51 20.09
N ASP A 235 -5.66 30.03 19.15
CA ASP A 235 -4.37 30.67 19.39
C ASP A 235 -4.44 32.20 19.22
N MET A 236 -5.67 32.75 19.10
CA MET A 236 -5.92 34.16 18.88
C MET A 236 -6.88 34.74 19.92
N PRO A 237 -6.72 36.02 20.32
CA PRO A 237 -7.66 36.68 21.22
C PRO A 237 -9.01 36.88 20.52
N LYS A 238 -10.10 36.74 21.29
CA LYS A 238 -11.48 36.80 20.77
C LYS A 238 -11.80 38.09 20.01
N GLU A 239 -11.23 39.21 20.42
CA GLU A 239 -11.39 40.51 19.75
C GLU A 239 -10.80 40.49 18.33
N GLN A 240 -9.62 39.89 18.15
CA GLN A 240 -9.03 39.75 16.81
C GLN A 240 -9.82 38.77 15.95
N VAL A 241 -10.36 37.70 16.53
CA VAL A 241 -11.23 36.75 15.81
C VAL A 241 -12.48 37.46 15.29
N ALA A 242 -13.14 38.28 16.11
CA ALA A 242 -14.32 39.05 15.69
C ALA A 242 -14.01 40.00 14.53
N VAL A 243 -12.88 40.72 14.60
CA VAL A 243 -12.41 41.61 13.51
C VAL A 243 -12.13 40.82 12.22
N LEU A 244 -11.49 39.66 12.33
CA LEU A 244 -11.17 38.81 11.19
C LEU A 244 -12.40 38.12 10.59
N TRP A 245 -13.45 37.89 11.38
CA TRP A 245 -14.71 37.27 10.95
C TRP A 245 -15.70 38.27 10.32
N ALA A 246 -15.49 39.58 10.52
CA ALA A 246 -16.37 40.63 10.00
C ALA A 246 -16.78 40.48 8.51
N PRO A 247 -15.92 40.02 7.57
CA PRO A 247 -16.32 39.80 6.19
C PRO A 247 -17.38 38.70 5.99
N LEU A 248 -17.47 37.73 6.91
CA LEU A 248 -18.41 36.62 6.86
C LEU A 248 -19.68 36.89 7.66
N GLU A 249 -19.63 37.78 8.65
CA GLU A 249 -20.67 37.97 9.67
C GLU A 249 -22.08 38.14 9.09
N ALA A 250 -22.23 38.92 8.01
CA ALA A 250 -23.53 39.18 7.39
C ALA A 250 -24.13 37.94 6.68
N ALA A 251 -23.31 36.99 6.27
CA ALA A 251 -23.73 35.77 5.57
C ALA A 251 -23.73 34.54 6.49
N ILE A 252 -22.77 34.46 7.40
CA ILE A 252 -22.55 33.38 8.37
C ILE A 252 -22.12 34.04 9.70
N PRO A 253 -23.08 34.36 10.60
CA PRO A 253 -22.77 34.98 11.89
C PRO A 253 -21.87 34.10 12.74
N LEU A 254 -20.85 34.66 13.39
CA LEU A 254 -19.92 33.87 14.22
C LEU A 254 -20.65 33.08 15.32
N ALA A 255 -21.67 33.68 15.92
CA ALA A 255 -22.50 33.03 16.95
C ALA A 255 -23.19 31.73 16.48
N SER A 256 -23.55 31.65 15.19
CA SER A 256 -24.14 30.43 14.61
C SER A 256 -23.15 29.26 14.50
N VAL A 257 -21.86 29.58 14.48
CA VAL A 257 -20.77 28.61 14.43
C VAL A 257 -20.36 28.18 15.85
N GLU A 258 -20.50 29.07 16.84
CA GLU A 258 -20.10 28.86 18.24
C GLU A 258 -21.18 28.22 19.13
N GLU A 259 -22.34 27.87 18.57
CA GLU A 259 -23.48 27.39 19.36
C GLU A 259 -23.09 26.19 20.25
N PRO A 260 -23.28 26.29 21.59
CA PRO A 260 -22.80 25.28 22.52
C PRO A 260 -23.46 23.93 22.20
N VAL A 261 -22.66 22.87 22.17
CA VAL A 261 -23.13 21.50 21.89
C VAL A 261 -24.24 21.15 22.89
N ALA A 262 -25.50 21.25 22.46
CA ALA A 262 -26.62 20.72 23.21
C ALA A 262 -26.51 19.20 23.19
N LYS A 263 -25.82 18.62 24.19
CA LYS A 263 -25.51 17.18 24.32
C LYS A 263 -26.62 16.26 23.78
N PRO A 264 -26.52 15.68 22.56
CA PRO A 264 -27.51 14.75 22.06
C PRO A 264 -26.94 13.33 21.89
N VAL A 265 -25.83 13.00 22.56
CA VAL A 265 -25.21 11.67 22.46
C VAL A 265 -25.83 10.68 23.46
N ARG A 266 -26.19 11.11 24.67
CA ARG A 266 -26.77 10.20 25.69
C ARG A 266 -28.19 9.73 25.36
N ALA A 267 -29.02 10.56 24.71
CA ALA A 267 -30.41 10.21 24.38
C ALA A 267 -30.49 9.22 23.20
N ARG A 268 -29.69 9.42 22.14
CA ARG A 268 -29.62 8.51 20.98
C ARG A 268 -29.00 7.16 21.34
N VAL A 269 -27.95 7.14 22.17
CA VAL A 269 -27.34 5.89 22.65
C VAL A 269 -28.29 5.13 23.57
N ARG A 270 -29.01 5.79 24.49
CA ARG A 270 -30.05 5.11 25.30
C ARG A 270 -31.19 4.57 24.44
N ALA A 271 -31.65 5.29 23.43
CA ALA A 271 -32.70 4.82 22.53
C ALA A 271 -32.26 3.62 21.67
N ALA A 272 -31.00 3.62 21.21
CA ALA A 272 -30.42 2.50 20.46
C ALA A 272 -30.17 1.27 21.35
N VAL A 273 -29.66 1.46 22.57
CA VAL A 273 -29.44 0.39 23.55
C VAL A 273 -30.77 -0.18 24.06
N ALA A 274 -31.79 0.65 24.27
CA ALA A 274 -33.12 0.19 24.63
C ALA A 274 -33.78 -0.62 23.50
N ARG A 275 -33.64 -0.18 22.24
CA ARG A 275 -34.15 -0.93 21.07
C ARG A 275 -33.42 -2.28 20.89
N ALA A 276 -32.11 -2.32 21.10
CA ALA A 276 -31.32 -3.54 21.05
C ALA A 276 -31.69 -4.50 22.21
N ALA A 277 -31.90 -3.99 23.42
CA ALA A 277 -32.32 -4.78 24.57
C ALA A 277 -33.73 -5.38 24.40
N THR A 278 -34.67 -4.64 23.80
CA THR A 278 -36.02 -5.15 23.49
C THR A 278 -36.01 -6.18 22.36
N ALA A 279 -35.11 -6.06 21.38
CA ALA A 279 -34.98 -7.01 20.27
C ALA A 279 -34.36 -8.36 20.71
N ILE A 280 -33.55 -8.35 21.77
CA ILE A 280 -32.95 -9.57 22.35
C ILE A 280 -33.95 -10.31 23.28
N THR A 281 -34.90 -9.59 23.89
CA THR A 281 -35.79 -10.16 24.93
C THR A 281 -37.16 -10.60 24.44
N LYS A 282 -37.60 -10.21 23.23
CA LYS A 282 -38.86 -10.67 22.63
C LYS A 282 -38.72 -10.91 21.11
N PRO A 283 -38.65 -12.16 20.63
CA PRO A 283 -38.76 -12.43 19.20
C PRO A 283 -40.21 -12.17 18.71
N PRO A 284 -40.42 -11.55 17.53
CA PRO A 284 -41.76 -11.40 16.99
C PRO A 284 -42.32 -12.77 16.52
N PRO A 285 -43.64 -12.99 16.65
CA PRO A 285 -44.27 -14.25 16.29
C PRO A 285 -44.32 -14.45 14.77
N SER A 286 -44.08 -15.69 14.37
CA SER A 286 -44.21 -16.21 13.02
C SER A 286 -45.59 -15.94 12.42
N THR A 287 -45.62 -15.38 11.22
CA THR A 287 -46.77 -15.43 10.31
C THR A 287 -46.30 -15.75 8.89
N PRO A 288 -47.16 -16.38 8.06
CA PRO A 288 -46.77 -17.51 7.23
C PRO A 288 -46.49 -17.14 5.78
N VAL A 289 -45.83 -18.08 5.13
CA VAL A 289 -45.47 -18.18 3.70
C VAL A 289 -46.55 -17.60 2.77
N ALA A 290 -46.19 -16.56 2.02
CA ALA A 290 -46.91 -16.10 0.84
C ALA A 290 -45.99 -16.20 -0.39
N LYS A 291 -46.26 -17.25 -1.17
CA LYS A 291 -46.05 -17.52 -2.60
C LYS A 291 -44.91 -16.80 -3.35
N ALA A 292 -44.04 -17.66 -3.88
CA ALA A 292 -43.03 -17.41 -4.87
C ALA A 292 -43.52 -16.57 -6.08
N THR A 293 -42.82 -15.46 -6.29
CA THR A 293 -42.60 -14.88 -7.63
C THR A 293 -41.12 -15.01 -7.96
N ALA A 294 -40.84 -15.50 -9.17
CA ALA A 294 -39.54 -15.95 -9.65
C ALA A 294 -38.39 -14.93 -9.44
N PRO A 295 -37.15 -15.40 -9.19
CA PRO A 295 -36.03 -14.51 -8.95
C PRO A 295 -35.57 -13.82 -10.24
N PRO A 296 -35.40 -12.49 -10.27
CA PRO A 296 -34.57 -11.86 -11.28
C PRO A 296 -33.12 -12.34 -11.12
N LYS A 297 -32.46 -12.61 -12.24
CA LYS A 297 -31.07 -13.11 -12.34
C LYS A 297 -30.15 -12.42 -11.32
N ARG A 298 -29.59 -13.22 -10.42
CA ARG A 298 -28.56 -12.85 -9.44
C ARG A 298 -27.49 -11.95 -10.09
N ALA A 299 -27.41 -10.72 -9.62
CA ALA A 299 -26.15 -9.99 -9.60
C ALA A 299 -25.14 -10.82 -8.80
N ALA A 300 -23.93 -10.95 -9.34
CA ALA A 300 -22.87 -11.76 -8.77
C ALA A 300 -22.61 -11.36 -7.30
N ALA A 301 -22.68 -12.34 -6.41
CA ALA A 301 -22.28 -12.19 -5.02
C ALA A 301 -20.83 -11.68 -4.97
N THR A 302 -20.61 -10.59 -4.25
CA THR A 302 -19.28 -10.13 -3.83
C THR A 302 -18.57 -11.29 -3.16
N LYS A 303 -17.47 -11.77 -3.77
CA LYS A 303 -16.60 -12.78 -3.16
C LYS A 303 -16.14 -12.29 -1.79
N PRO A 304 -16.15 -13.14 -0.74
CA PRO A 304 -15.53 -12.78 0.53
C PRO A 304 -14.05 -12.42 0.31
N PRO A 305 -13.48 -11.48 1.09
CA PRO A 305 -12.08 -11.10 0.97
C PRO A 305 -11.19 -12.34 1.11
N ALA A 306 -10.20 -12.45 0.24
CA ALA A 306 -9.32 -13.61 0.18
C ALA A 306 -8.49 -13.71 1.49
N PRO A 307 -8.57 -14.82 2.24
CA PRO A 307 -8.05 -14.91 3.61
C PRO A 307 -6.52 -14.73 3.73
N TYR A 308 -5.78 -14.96 2.64
CA TYR A 308 -4.32 -14.82 2.59
C TYR A 308 -3.84 -13.77 1.58
N GLY A 309 -4.69 -12.80 1.23
CA GLY A 309 -4.35 -11.74 0.28
C GLY A 309 -4.37 -12.18 -1.19
N PRO A 310 -3.61 -11.51 -2.08
CA PRO A 310 -3.67 -11.72 -3.53
C PRO A 310 -3.35 -13.15 -4.00
N ASN A 311 -2.54 -13.90 -3.25
CA ASN A 311 -2.09 -15.26 -3.58
C ASN A 311 -2.83 -16.34 -2.77
N SER A 312 -4.08 -16.06 -2.39
CA SER A 312 -4.80 -16.91 -1.43
C SER A 312 -5.03 -18.35 -1.90
N SER A 313 -5.11 -18.61 -3.21
CA SER A 313 -5.22 -19.96 -3.76
C SER A 313 -3.94 -20.77 -3.54
N GLU A 314 -2.79 -20.17 -3.83
CA GLU A 314 -1.47 -20.78 -3.72
C GLU A 314 -1.10 -21.02 -2.26
N VAL A 315 -1.42 -20.06 -1.38
CA VAL A 315 -1.21 -20.21 0.07
C VAL A 315 -2.11 -21.33 0.62
N ALA A 316 -3.39 -21.38 0.25
CA ALA A 316 -4.28 -22.45 0.67
C ALA A 316 -3.80 -23.84 0.19
N GLN A 317 -3.34 -23.92 -1.07
CA GLN A 317 -2.77 -25.14 -1.62
C GLN A 317 -1.51 -25.57 -0.88
N PHE A 318 -0.60 -24.62 -0.59
CA PHE A 318 0.60 -24.89 0.17
C PHE A 318 0.28 -25.42 1.56
N ILE A 319 -0.63 -24.75 2.29
CA ILE A 319 -1.05 -25.16 3.64
C ILE A 319 -1.63 -26.58 3.62
N LYS A 320 -2.43 -26.93 2.61
CA LYS A 320 -2.94 -28.29 2.47
C LYS A 320 -1.83 -29.30 2.21
N SER A 321 -0.96 -29.01 1.24
CA SER A 321 0.07 -29.96 0.79
C SER A 321 1.23 -30.12 1.77
N VAL A 322 1.58 -29.09 2.55
CA VAL A 322 2.72 -29.15 3.50
C VAL A 322 2.44 -30.11 4.66
N VAL A 323 1.16 -30.21 5.06
CA VAL A 323 0.70 -31.13 6.11
C VAL A 323 0.76 -32.59 5.63
N GLU A 324 0.58 -32.82 4.32
CA GLU A 324 0.56 -34.14 3.68
C GLU A 324 1.97 -34.66 3.31
N LEU A 325 3.04 -33.91 3.58
CA LEU A 325 4.40 -34.33 3.24
C LEU A 325 4.87 -35.53 4.07
N THR A 326 5.41 -36.53 3.37
CA THR A 326 6.04 -37.72 3.96
C THR A 326 7.38 -37.36 4.66
N PRO A 327 7.85 -38.18 5.61
CA PRO A 327 9.14 -37.95 6.29
C PRO A 327 10.32 -37.82 5.30
N ILE A 328 10.34 -38.61 4.22
CA ILE A 328 11.39 -38.54 3.19
C ILE A 328 11.33 -37.21 2.43
N GLN A 329 10.14 -36.67 2.18
CA GLN A 329 9.99 -35.35 1.55
C GLN A 329 10.48 -34.24 2.48
N TRP A 330 10.21 -34.34 3.78
CA TRP A 330 10.73 -33.39 4.77
C TRP A 330 12.26 -33.39 4.86
N LEU A 331 12.90 -34.56 4.89
CA LEU A 331 14.36 -34.65 4.83
C LEU A 331 14.93 -33.92 3.60
N ARG A 332 14.32 -34.11 2.42
CA ARG A 332 14.72 -33.41 1.19
C ARG A 332 14.48 -31.90 1.26
N VAL A 333 13.43 -31.45 1.94
CA VAL A 333 13.16 -30.02 2.16
C VAL A 333 14.28 -29.41 3.01
N ILE A 334 14.66 -30.07 4.11
CA ILE A 334 15.72 -29.59 5.01
C ILE A 334 17.09 -29.60 4.33
N ASP A 335 17.46 -30.69 3.64
CA ASP A 335 18.70 -30.77 2.87
C ASP A 335 18.81 -29.63 1.87
N ARG A 336 17.72 -29.34 1.15
CA ARG A 336 17.68 -28.21 0.21
C ARG A 336 17.73 -26.86 0.89
N ARG A 337 17.09 -26.69 2.04
CA ARG A 337 17.19 -25.45 2.81
C ARG A 337 18.64 -25.17 3.19
N ASN A 338 19.36 -26.16 3.71
CA ASN A 338 20.77 -26.04 4.06
C ASN A 338 21.64 -25.73 2.84
N LEU A 339 21.34 -26.39 1.72
CA LEU A 339 21.99 -26.15 0.46
C LEU A 339 21.75 -24.71 -0.05
N VAL A 340 20.52 -24.19 -0.02
CA VAL A 340 20.20 -22.81 -0.40
C VAL A 340 20.89 -21.81 0.53
N ALA A 341 20.88 -22.08 1.84
CA ALA A 341 21.57 -21.27 2.83
C ALA A 341 23.08 -21.14 2.56
N SER A 342 23.72 -22.18 1.98
CA SER A 342 25.15 -22.15 1.64
C SER A 342 25.54 -21.12 0.58
N VAL A 343 24.58 -20.60 -0.19
CA VAL A 343 24.81 -19.54 -1.19
C VAL A 343 24.12 -18.23 -0.82
N THR A 344 23.01 -18.25 -0.08
CA THR A 344 22.29 -17.02 0.23
C THR A 344 22.96 -16.32 1.41
N ARG A 345 23.34 -15.05 1.22
CA ARG A 345 23.69 -14.13 2.32
C ARG A 345 22.50 -13.75 3.22
N GLN A 346 21.39 -14.47 3.13
CA GLN A 346 20.22 -14.25 3.99
C GLN A 346 20.37 -15.18 5.18
N ASP A 347 20.57 -14.57 6.35
CA ASP A 347 20.45 -15.31 7.60
C ASP A 347 19.04 -15.92 7.67
N ALA A 348 18.99 -17.23 7.90
CA ALA A 348 17.73 -17.89 8.15
C ALA A 348 17.06 -17.26 9.38
N GLU A 349 15.73 -17.20 9.40
CA GLU A 349 15.04 -16.71 10.58
C GLU A 349 15.39 -17.63 11.76
N PRO A 350 15.84 -17.07 12.89
CA PRO A 350 16.14 -17.85 14.08
C PRO A 350 14.89 -18.64 14.51
N ALA A 351 15.07 -19.90 14.91
CA ALA A 351 13.96 -20.76 15.32
C ALA A 351 13.10 -20.11 16.42
N GLY A 352 13.74 -19.51 17.43
CA GLY A 352 13.05 -18.79 18.51
C GLY A 352 12.16 -17.63 18.03
N VAL A 353 12.49 -16.97 16.91
CA VAL A 353 11.61 -15.95 16.29
C VAL A 353 10.34 -16.61 15.78
N VAL A 354 10.47 -17.68 14.99
CA VAL A 354 9.32 -18.41 14.44
C VAL A 354 8.44 -18.98 15.56
N ARG A 355 9.06 -19.57 16.60
CA ARG A 355 8.33 -20.08 17.78
C ARG A 355 7.59 -18.97 18.53
N SER A 356 8.19 -17.80 18.68
CA SER A 356 7.53 -16.63 19.29
C SER A 356 6.32 -16.17 18.47
N LEU A 357 6.42 -16.16 17.14
CA LEU A 357 5.31 -15.82 16.25
C LEU A 357 4.16 -16.83 16.35
N LEU A 358 4.46 -18.13 16.37
CA LEU A 358 3.47 -19.19 16.56
C LEU A 358 2.77 -19.07 17.92
N ALA A 359 3.54 -18.84 18.99
CA ALA A 359 3.00 -18.57 20.32
C ALA A 359 2.06 -17.36 20.33
N THR A 360 2.40 -16.31 19.58
CA THR A 360 1.55 -15.11 19.42
C THR A 360 0.25 -15.42 18.70
N ILE A 361 0.31 -16.18 17.61
CA ILE A 361 -0.88 -16.58 16.85
C ILE A 361 -1.84 -17.39 17.73
N LYS A 362 -1.30 -18.26 18.59
CA LYS A 362 -2.07 -19.04 19.57
C LYS A 362 -2.67 -18.15 20.67
N GLY A 363 -1.84 -17.35 21.32
CA GLY A 363 -2.21 -16.53 22.48
C GLY A 363 -3.19 -15.41 22.15
N THR A 364 -3.19 -14.92 20.91
CA THR A 364 -4.05 -13.82 20.46
C THR A 364 -5.34 -14.30 19.76
N LYS A 365 -5.64 -15.60 19.77
CA LYS A 365 -6.80 -16.17 19.05
C LYS A 365 -8.15 -15.57 19.47
N SER A 366 -8.29 -15.14 20.72
CA SER A 366 -9.48 -14.52 21.29
C SER A 366 -9.60 -13.01 21.03
N LEU A 367 -8.56 -12.37 20.48
CA LEU A 367 -8.56 -10.94 20.19
C LEU A 367 -9.12 -10.65 18.79
N ASP A 368 -9.53 -9.40 18.56
CA ASP A 368 -9.93 -8.92 17.24
C ASP A 368 -8.73 -8.83 16.27
N THR A 369 -9.00 -8.87 14.97
CA THR A 369 -7.96 -8.89 13.91
C THR A 369 -6.98 -7.73 14.01
N PHE A 370 -7.44 -6.54 14.41
CA PHE A 370 -6.58 -5.36 14.53
C PHE A 370 -5.59 -5.52 15.67
N SER A 371 -6.06 -5.92 16.86
CA SER A 371 -5.21 -6.21 18.02
C SER A 371 -4.24 -7.36 17.75
N ARG A 372 -4.69 -8.41 17.05
CA ARG A 372 -3.85 -9.54 16.63
C ARG A 372 -2.69 -9.11 15.74
N CYS A 373 -2.95 -8.26 14.75
CA CYS A 373 -1.90 -7.75 13.86
C CYS A 373 -0.87 -6.89 14.60
N ARG A 374 -1.31 -6.06 15.56
CA ARG A 374 -0.41 -5.24 16.39
C ARG A 374 0.46 -6.11 17.31
N ALA A 375 -0.13 -7.09 17.99
CA ALA A 375 0.59 -8.03 18.85
C ALA A 375 1.60 -8.87 18.06
N PHE A 376 1.21 -9.35 16.87
CA PHE A 376 2.10 -10.07 15.96
C PHE A 376 3.32 -9.22 15.56
N ALA A 377 3.09 -7.95 15.18
CA ALA A 377 4.17 -7.03 14.83
C ALA A 377 5.08 -6.67 16.03
N ALA A 378 4.51 -6.57 17.24
CA ALA A 378 5.25 -6.35 18.48
C ALA A 378 6.22 -7.50 18.75
N VAL A 379 5.71 -8.74 18.70
CA VAL A 379 6.50 -9.95 18.98
C VAL A 379 7.55 -10.18 17.92
N GLU A 380 7.27 -9.95 16.64
CA GLU A 380 8.28 -10.10 15.61
C GLU A 380 9.47 -9.15 15.83
N ARG A 381 9.18 -7.89 16.20
CA ARG A 381 10.22 -6.91 16.52
C ARG A 381 11.04 -7.36 17.72
N ALA A 382 10.37 -7.67 18.84
CA ALA A 382 11.03 -8.04 20.08
C ALA A 382 11.86 -9.33 19.93
N SER A 383 11.30 -10.37 19.31
CA SER A 383 12.02 -11.63 19.06
C SER A 383 13.22 -11.45 18.13
N GLY A 384 13.10 -10.63 17.08
CA GLY A 384 14.22 -10.27 16.22
C GLY A 384 15.33 -9.53 16.98
N THR A 385 14.96 -8.64 17.91
CA THR A 385 15.91 -7.94 18.79
C THR A 385 16.58 -8.89 19.79
N VAL A 386 15.83 -9.83 20.39
CA VAL A 386 16.41 -10.86 21.27
C VAL A 386 17.42 -11.72 20.51
N ALA A 387 17.09 -12.14 19.28
CA ALA A 387 17.99 -12.96 18.47
C ALA A 387 19.25 -12.20 17.99
N ALA A 388 19.15 -10.88 17.77
CA ALA A 388 20.26 -10.04 17.34
C ALA A 388 21.00 -9.36 18.51
N LYS A 389 20.67 -9.68 19.76
CA LYS A 389 21.10 -8.94 20.96
C LYS A 389 22.62 -8.81 21.10
N GLY A 390 23.40 -9.80 20.68
CA GLY A 390 24.86 -9.74 20.71
C GLY A 390 25.49 -8.75 19.72
N GLN A 391 24.70 -8.20 18.79
CA GLN A 391 25.13 -7.27 17.74
C GLN A 391 24.57 -5.85 17.95
N LEU A 392 23.76 -5.64 18.99
CA LEU A 392 23.04 -4.39 19.25
C LEU A 392 23.54 -3.74 20.54
N THR A 393 23.52 -2.41 20.58
CA THR A 393 23.76 -1.67 21.83
C THR A 393 22.58 -1.82 22.79
N TYR A 394 22.81 -1.57 24.09
CA TYR A 394 21.75 -1.66 25.10
C TYR A 394 20.54 -0.77 24.78
N GLU A 395 20.77 0.47 24.34
CA GLU A 395 19.69 1.39 23.96
C GLU A 395 18.87 0.90 22.75
N GLU A 396 19.52 0.26 21.77
CA GLU A 396 18.87 -0.31 20.60
C GLU A 396 18.05 -1.55 20.96
N SER A 397 18.57 -2.38 21.87
CA SER A 397 17.86 -3.53 22.43
C SER A 397 16.60 -3.09 23.18
N MET A 398 16.70 -2.09 24.06
CA MET A 398 15.55 -1.58 24.82
C MET A 398 14.46 -0.98 23.90
N LYS A 399 14.85 -0.25 22.85
CA LYS A 399 13.89 0.23 21.83
C LYS A 399 13.23 -0.91 21.06
N GLY A 400 13.98 -1.97 20.75
CA GLY A 400 13.48 -3.14 20.03
C GLY A 400 12.51 -3.99 20.85
N TYR A 401 12.74 -4.10 22.16
CA TYR A 401 11.88 -4.83 23.10
C TYR A 401 10.49 -4.21 23.26
N GLY A 402 10.38 -2.88 23.20
CA GLY A 402 9.10 -2.19 23.36
C GLY A 402 8.44 -2.55 24.69
N ALA A 403 7.12 -2.81 24.68
CA ALA A 403 6.38 -3.19 25.89
C ALA A 403 6.89 -4.47 26.58
N PHE A 404 7.59 -5.36 25.88
CA PHE A 404 8.14 -6.55 26.53
C PHE A 404 9.24 -6.22 27.55
N GLY A 405 9.94 -5.09 27.38
CA GLY A 405 10.95 -4.63 28.34
C GLY A 405 10.36 -4.20 29.68
N GLU A 406 9.06 -3.86 29.73
CA GLU A 406 8.35 -3.54 30.98
C GLU A 406 7.77 -4.78 31.65
N ILE A 407 7.50 -5.83 30.87
CA ILE A 407 6.88 -7.07 31.34
C ILE A 407 7.93 -8.04 31.89
N VAL A 408 9.11 -8.12 31.26
CA VAL A 408 10.18 -9.04 31.67
C VAL A 408 11.57 -8.43 31.42
N GLN A 409 12.55 -8.80 32.27
CA GLN A 409 13.96 -8.52 32.03
C GLN A 409 14.50 -9.39 30.88
N LEU A 410 14.48 -8.85 29.67
CA LEU A 410 14.94 -9.53 28.46
C LEU A 410 16.48 -9.59 28.34
N ASP A 411 17.21 -8.94 29.25
CA ASP A 411 18.67 -8.93 29.32
C ASP A 411 19.30 -10.29 29.63
N TYR A 412 18.51 -11.29 30.04
CA TYR A 412 18.99 -12.66 30.28
C TYR A 412 18.23 -13.73 29.50
N VAL A 413 17.35 -13.33 28.59
CA VAL A 413 16.49 -14.23 27.83
C VAL A 413 17.08 -14.45 26.43
N ASP A 414 17.25 -15.71 26.04
CA ASP A 414 17.60 -16.12 24.68
C ASP A 414 16.35 -16.28 23.80
N ALA A 415 16.52 -16.56 22.51
CA ALA A 415 15.40 -16.61 21.57
C ALA A 415 14.35 -17.68 21.94
N ASP A 416 14.77 -18.80 22.53
CA ASP A 416 13.88 -19.89 22.95
C ASP A 416 13.18 -19.59 24.28
N GLY A 417 13.89 -18.96 25.22
CA GLY A 417 13.31 -18.42 26.45
C GLY A 417 12.25 -17.36 26.16
N PHE A 418 12.48 -16.51 25.15
CA PHE A 418 11.51 -15.50 24.75
C PHE A 418 10.24 -16.14 24.17
N ALA A 419 10.36 -17.20 23.37
CA ALA A 419 9.19 -17.92 22.86
C ALA A 419 8.33 -18.53 23.99
N LYS A 420 8.95 -19.10 25.03
CA LYS A 420 8.25 -19.65 26.21
C LYS A 420 7.53 -18.56 27.00
N LEU A 421 8.17 -17.40 27.16
CA LEU A 421 7.60 -16.22 27.81
C LEU A 421 6.37 -15.72 27.06
N VAL A 422 6.49 -15.56 25.74
CA VAL A 422 5.37 -15.16 24.87
C VAL A 422 4.20 -16.14 25.00
N ALA A 423 4.48 -17.45 25.06
CA ALA A 423 3.45 -18.47 25.24
C ALA A 423 2.74 -18.42 26.61
N ALA A 424 3.37 -17.85 27.63
CA ALA A 424 2.84 -17.73 28.98
C ALA A 424 2.03 -16.43 29.24
N LEU A 425 1.97 -15.52 28.25
CA LEU A 425 1.24 -14.25 28.40
C LEU A 425 -0.27 -14.44 28.58
N SER A 426 -0.83 -13.68 29.52
CA SER A 426 -2.28 -13.62 29.73
C SER A 426 -2.98 -12.78 28.66
N THR A 427 -4.30 -12.93 28.50
CA THR A 427 -5.07 -12.11 27.56
C THR A 427 -4.96 -10.60 27.85
N SER A 428 -4.85 -10.20 29.12
CA SER A 428 -4.62 -8.80 29.49
C SER A 428 -3.25 -8.29 29.06
N ASP A 429 -2.22 -9.13 29.08
CA ASP A 429 -0.88 -8.74 28.63
C ASP A 429 -0.84 -8.59 27.11
N TRP A 430 -1.58 -9.44 26.38
CA TRP A 430 -1.71 -9.31 24.93
C TRP A 430 -2.34 -7.99 24.48
N VAL A 431 -3.34 -7.49 25.21
CA VAL A 431 -3.93 -6.17 24.94
C VAL A 431 -2.89 -5.06 25.16
N LYS A 432 -2.14 -5.10 26.27
CA LYS A 432 -1.05 -4.13 26.54
C LYS A 432 0.04 -4.15 25.46
N VAL A 433 0.46 -5.36 25.05
CA VAL A 433 1.45 -5.54 23.98
C VAL A 433 0.93 -4.97 22.66
N ALA A 434 -0.32 -5.27 22.30
CA ALA A 434 -0.95 -4.71 21.10
C ALA A 434 -0.99 -3.18 21.16
N ASP A 435 -1.37 -2.60 22.31
CA ASP A 435 -1.51 -1.16 22.49
C ASP A 435 -0.20 -0.38 22.41
N SER A 436 0.93 -1.05 22.64
CA SER A 436 2.27 -0.44 22.58
C SER A 436 2.76 -0.14 21.15
N ILE A 437 2.17 -0.76 20.13
CA ILE A 437 2.60 -0.60 18.73
C ILE A 437 1.62 0.33 17.99
N PRO A 438 2.06 1.33 17.22
CA PRO A 438 1.16 2.13 16.37
C PRO A 438 0.27 1.26 15.45
N ALA A 439 -0.79 1.84 14.89
CA ALA A 439 -1.66 1.11 13.96
C ALA A 439 -0.85 0.50 12.80
N VAL A 440 -1.03 -0.81 12.58
CA VAL A 440 -0.34 -1.58 11.53
C VAL A 440 -1.31 -1.82 10.39
N ASN A 441 -0.82 -1.79 9.14
CA ASN A 441 -1.64 -2.09 7.97
C ASN A 441 -2.16 -3.55 8.02
N GLN A 442 -3.46 -3.72 8.26
CA GLN A 442 -4.10 -5.02 8.40
C GLN A 442 -4.05 -5.82 7.10
N ASP A 443 -4.12 -5.17 5.94
CA ASP A 443 -4.13 -5.85 4.63
C ASP A 443 -2.82 -6.60 4.34
N VAL A 444 -1.74 -6.21 5.03
CA VAL A 444 -0.42 -6.83 4.89
C VAL A 444 -0.16 -7.89 5.96
N VAL A 445 -0.55 -7.61 7.21
CA VAL A 445 -0.22 -8.48 8.36
C VAL A 445 -1.28 -9.56 8.58
N ALA A 446 -2.57 -9.27 8.36
CA ALA A 446 -3.63 -10.24 8.57
C ALA A 446 -3.45 -11.51 7.71
N PRO A 447 -3.02 -11.45 6.43
CA PRO A 447 -2.69 -12.64 5.66
C PRO A 447 -1.64 -13.57 6.32
N LEU A 448 -0.61 -13.02 6.95
CA LEU A 448 0.42 -13.79 7.65
C LEU A 448 -0.12 -14.39 8.95
N VAL A 449 -0.90 -13.62 9.71
CA VAL A 449 -1.57 -14.10 10.94
C VAL A 449 -2.56 -15.23 10.61
N ASN A 450 -3.31 -15.10 9.52
CA ASN A 450 -4.27 -16.11 9.07
C ASN A 450 -3.56 -17.38 8.57
N ALA A 451 -2.51 -17.24 7.75
CA ALA A 451 -1.73 -18.39 7.27
C ALA A 451 -1.02 -19.12 8.42
N GLY A 452 -0.47 -18.36 9.38
CA GLY A 452 0.09 -18.92 10.61
C GLY A 452 -0.95 -19.60 11.49
N GLY A 453 -2.15 -19.03 11.60
CA GLY A 453 -3.27 -19.66 12.31
C GLY A 453 -3.68 -21.00 11.72
N ALA A 454 -3.65 -21.12 10.39
CA ALA A 454 -3.96 -22.36 9.69
C ALA A 454 -2.85 -23.42 9.79
N LEU A 455 -1.59 -23.00 10.00
CA LEU A 455 -0.44 -23.89 10.13
C LEU A 455 -0.05 -24.19 11.59
N HIS A 456 -0.59 -23.44 12.55
CA HIS A 456 -0.15 -23.46 13.95
C HIS A 456 -0.07 -24.89 14.52
N ASP A 457 -1.18 -25.63 14.48
CA ASP A 457 -1.26 -26.96 15.10
C ASP A 457 -0.30 -27.96 14.43
N PHE A 458 -0.04 -27.78 13.12
CA PHE A 458 0.93 -28.57 12.40
C PHE A 458 2.37 -28.23 12.79
N LEU A 459 2.72 -26.94 12.89
CA LEU A 459 4.09 -26.49 13.19
C LEU A 459 4.46 -26.67 14.67
N GLU A 460 3.48 -26.68 15.58
CA GLU A 460 3.70 -26.90 17.01
C GLU A 460 4.36 -28.25 17.28
N GLY A 461 3.97 -29.31 16.56
CA GLY A 461 4.52 -30.65 16.71
C GLY A 461 5.77 -30.97 15.86
N ARG A 462 6.29 -29.99 15.11
CA ARG A 462 7.41 -30.18 14.16
C ARG A 462 8.74 -29.73 14.75
N THR A 463 9.85 -30.18 14.15
CA THR A 463 11.19 -29.70 14.56
C THR A 463 11.36 -28.22 14.22
N ASP A 464 12.30 -27.54 14.86
CA ASP A 464 12.57 -26.11 14.60
C ASP A 464 12.95 -25.84 13.15
N GLU A 465 13.73 -26.73 12.54
CA GLU A 465 14.12 -26.60 11.14
C GLU A 465 12.94 -26.73 10.17
N GLU A 466 12.03 -27.68 10.45
CA GLU A 466 10.79 -27.86 9.69
C GLU A 466 9.85 -26.66 9.87
N ALA A 467 9.72 -26.16 11.11
CA ALA A 467 8.91 -25.01 11.44
C ALA A 467 9.40 -23.74 10.73
N VAL A 468 10.72 -23.48 10.79
CA VAL A 468 11.35 -22.34 10.09
C VAL A 468 11.18 -22.48 8.57
N ALA A 469 11.43 -23.67 8.01
CA ALA A 469 11.28 -23.88 6.58
C ALA A 469 9.84 -23.59 6.10
N ALA A 470 8.85 -24.17 6.77
CA ALA A 470 7.44 -23.97 6.42
C ALA A 470 7.00 -22.51 6.58
N TRP A 471 7.42 -21.88 7.69
CA TRP A 471 7.11 -20.48 7.97
C TRP A 471 7.71 -19.52 6.93
N GLN A 472 8.97 -19.73 6.55
CA GLN A 472 9.63 -18.92 5.51
C GLN A 472 8.94 -19.08 4.15
N ALA A 473 8.57 -20.31 3.78
CA ALA A 473 7.91 -20.58 2.51
C ALA A 473 6.49 -19.97 2.45
N VAL A 474 5.68 -20.14 3.50
CA VAL A 474 4.33 -19.56 3.52
C VAL A 474 4.37 -18.03 3.57
N SER A 475 5.30 -17.45 4.34
CA SER A 475 5.52 -16.00 4.40
C SER A 475 5.95 -15.45 3.05
N ALA A 476 6.80 -16.17 2.32
CA ALA A 476 7.21 -15.81 0.97
C ALA A 476 6.05 -15.88 -0.04
N LEU A 477 5.17 -16.88 0.07
CA LEU A 477 3.97 -16.98 -0.77
C LEU A 477 2.97 -15.85 -0.52
N VAL A 478 2.68 -15.54 0.74
CA VAL A 478 1.83 -14.41 1.11
C VAL A 478 2.41 -13.11 0.53
N ARG A 479 3.73 -12.94 0.62
CA ARG A 479 4.45 -11.75 0.16
C ARG A 479 4.95 -11.80 -1.28
N ARG A 480 4.52 -12.78 -2.08
CA ARG A 480 5.13 -13.09 -3.39
C ARG A 480 5.26 -11.87 -4.29
N GLN A 481 4.27 -10.97 -4.28
CA GLN A 481 4.26 -9.74 -5.09
C GLN A 481 5.22 -8.65 -4.59
N HIS A 482 5.50 -8.64 -3.28
CA HIS A 482 6.37 -7.66 -2.61
C HIS A 482 7.83 -8.10 -2.50
N LEU A 483 8.14 -9.35 -2.82
CA LEU A 483 9.51 -9.86 -2.90
C LEU A 483 10.04 -9.76 -4.33
N SER A 484 11.35 -9.54 -4.50
CA SER A 484 11.96 -9.78 -5.80
C SER A 484 11.90 -11.28 -6.11
N PRO A 485 11.77 -11.70 -7.39
CA PRO A 485 11.68 -13.11 -7.78
C PRO A 485 12.77 -14.00 -7.18
N ILE A 486 14.01 -13.51 -7.11
CA ILE A 486 15.13 -14.25 -6.50
C ILE A 486 15.01 -14.39 -4.98
N LYS A 487 14.46 -13.38 -4.28
CA LYS A 487 14.20 -13.47 -2.82
C LYS A 487 13.06 -14.44 -2.53
N PHE A 488 11.99 -14.38 -3.33
CA PHE A 488 10.91 -15.37 -3.26
C PHE A 488 11.44 -16.79 -3.48
N ALA A 489 12.24 -16.97 -4.55
CA ALA A 489 12.83 -18.26 -4.86
C ALA A 489 13.75 -18.78 -3.75
N ALA A 490 14.58 -17.94 -3.14
CA ALA A 490 15.41 -18.32 -2.00
C ALA A 490 14.61 -18.87 -0.82
N SER A 491 13.49 -18.24 -0.47
CA SER A 491 12.64 -18.68 0.64
C SER A 491 11.75 -19.89 0.30
N TYR A 492 11.37 -20.06 -0.97
CA TYR A 492 10.43 -21.11 -1.40
C TYR A 492 11.08 -22.35 -2.02
N ALA A 493 12.31 -22.24 -2.54
CA ALA A 493 13.05 -23.33 -3.19
C ALA A 493 13.07 -24.66 -2.42
N PRO A 494 13.17 -24.70 -1.08
CA PRO A 494 13.12 -25.96 -0.33
C PRO A 494 11.90 -26.84 -0.66
N PHE A 495 10.75 -26.19 -0.88
CA PHE A 495 9.48 -26.86 -1.18
C PHE A 495 9.21 -27.02 -2.67
N ALA A 496 9.95 -26.35 -3.56
CA ALA A 496 9.61 -26.22 -4.97
C ALA A 496 9.44 -27.57 -5.71
N SER A 497 10.12 -28.64 -5.29
CA SER A 497 9.95 -29.97 -5.89
C SER A 497 8.80 -30.78 -5.29
N ALA A 498 8.35 -30.46 -4.07
CA ALA A 498 7.28 -31.18 -3.39
C ALA A 498 5.93 -30.46 -3.61
N ILE A 499 5.96 -29.13 -3.62
CA ILE A 499 4.82 -28.25 -3.76
C ILE A 499 5.20 -27.12 -4.74
N PRO A 500 4.94 -27.26 -6.05
CA PRO A 500 5.27 -26.23 -7.03
C PRO A 500 4.45 -24.94 -6.83
N ALA A 501 5.12 -23.78 -6.73
CA ALA A 501 4.44 -22.46 -6.62
C ALA A 501 3.95 -21.89 -7.96
N THR A 502 4.48 -22.38 -9.07
CA THR A 502 4.12 -21.98 -10.43
C THR A 502 3.70 -23.21 -11.21
N ASN A 503 2.54 -23.15 -11.88
CA ASN A 503 2.13 -24.21 -12.78
C ASN A 503 3.01 -24.15 -14.05
N PRO A 504 3.79 -25.18 -14.39
CA PRO A 504 4.67 -25.16 -15.56
C PRO A 504 3.90 -24.97 -16.88
N ARG A 505 2.60 -25.27 -16.92
CA ARG A 505 1.74 -25.04 -18.09
C ARG A 505 1.51 -23.57 -18.42
N THR A 506 1.78 -22.65 -17.49
CA THR A 506 1.66 -21.20 -17.74
C THR A 506 2.92 -20.60 -18.36
N LEU A 507 4.01 -21.37 -18.49
CA LEU A 507 5.27 -20.90 -19.04
C LEU A 507 5.35 -21.18 -20.55
N GLY A 508 5.77 -20.18 -21.33
CA GLY A 508 6.03 -20.37 -22.76
C GLY A 508 7.17 -21.36 -23.01
N ALA A 509 7.13 -22.07 -24.14
CA ALA A 509 8.11 -23.13 -24.46
C ALA A 509 9.59 -22.70 -24.35
N PRO A 510 9.99 -21.48 -24.74
CA PRO A 510 11.39 -21.04 -24.62
C PRO A 510 11.80 -20.77 -23.16
N VAL A 511 10.86 -20.31 -22.33
CA VAL A 511 11.06 -20.20 -20.87
C VAL A 511 11.25 -21.58 -20.27
N LEU A 512 10.42 -22.56 -20.64
CA LEU A 512 10.56 -23.95 -20.17
C LEU A 512 11.91 -24.56 -20.55
N ARG A 513 12.39 -24.33 -21.78
CA ARG A 513 13.72 -24.77 -22.22
C ARG A 513 14.83 -24.09 -21.42
N TYR A 514 14.69 -22.79 -21.17
CA TYR A 514 15.65 -22.05 -20.37
C TYR A 514 15.70 -22.57 -18.92
N VAL A 515 14.55 -22.75 -18.27
CA VAL A 515 14.45 -23.34 -16.93
C VAL A 515 15.06 -24.75 -16.89
N SER A 516 14.82 -25.57 -17.92
CA SER A 516 15.46 -26.88 -18.04
C SER A 516 16.97 -26.80 -18.25
N ALA A 517 17.48 -25.79 -18.96
CA ALA A 517 18.92 -25.59 -19.16
C ALA A 517 19.58 -25.13 -17.85
N VAL A 518 18.94 -24.22 -17.11
CA VAL A 518 19.35 -23.82 -15.76
C VAL A 518 19.43 -25.02 -14.83
N GLY A 519 18.45 -25.93 -14.89
CA GLY A 519 18.43 -27.19 -14.13
C GLY A 519 19.57 -28.18 -14.45
N ARG A 520 20.33 -27.95 -15.52
CA ARG A 520 21.42 -28.82 -15.99
C ARG A 520 22.78 -28.14 -15.99
N LEU A 521 22.90 -26.96 -15.36
CA LEU A 521 24.17 -26.24 -15.29
C LEU A 521 25.26 -27.09 -14.60
N SER A 522 26.41 -27.15 -15.25
CA SER A 522 27.66 -27.66 -14.69
C SER A 522 28.35 -26.59 -13.83
N ALA A 523 29.31 -26.99 -12.99
CA ALA A 523 30.10 -26.07 -12.17
C ALA A 523 30.81 -24.99 -13.01
N ASN A 524 31.39 -25.37 -14.16
CA ASN A 524 32.04 -24.42 -15.07
C ASN A 524 31.04 -23.40 -15.62
N GLN A 525 29.83 -23.82 -16.00
CA GLN A 525 28.79 -22.90 -16.47
C GLN A 525 28.28 -21.98 -15.35
N CYS A 526 28.17 -22.47 -14.11
CA CYS A 526 27.86 -21.63 -12.96
C CYS A 526 28.96 -20.57 -12.74
N ALA A 527 30.24 -20.93 -12.82
CA ALA A 527 31.34 -19.99 -12.69
C ALA A 527 31.33 -18.91 -13.80
N LEU A 528 30.93 -19.27 -15.03
CA LEU A 528 30.73 -18.29 -16.11
C LEU A 528 29.61 -17.30 -15.79
N LEU A 529 28.49 -17.77 -15.23
CA LEU A 529 27.36 -16.93 -14.82
C LEU A 529 27.68 -16.04 -13.61
N ALA A 530 28.65 -16.43 -12.79
CA ALA A 530 29.09 -15.67 -11.61
C ALA A 530 29.95 -14.45 -11.97
N ARG A 531 30.48 -14.37 -13.21
CA ARG A 531 31.34 -13.27 -13.64
C ARG A 531 30.59 -11.93 -13.54
N PRO A 532 31.25 -10.87 -13.07
CA PRO A 532 30.62 -9.55 -13.02
C PRO A 532 30.31 -9.05 -14.43
N TRP A 533 29.14 -8.45 -14.58
CA TRP A 533 28.70 -7.84 -15.83
C TRP A 533 28.00 -6.52 -15.53
N GLN A 534 28.08 -5.60 -16.48
CA GLN A 534 27.41 -4.31 -16.46
C GLN A 534 26.61 -4.17 -17.76
N MET A 535 25.50 -3.45 -17.68
CA MET A 535 24.67 -3.15 -18.85
C MET A 535 24.57 -1.65 -19.03
N ALA A 536 24.48 -1.24 -20.29
CA ALA A 536 24.19 0.14 -20.62
C ALA A 536 22.75 0.48 -20.19
N ASP A 537 22.56 1.72 -19.74
CA ASP A 537 21.31 2.19 -19.13
C ASP A 537 20.13 2.14 -20.10
N ASP A 538 20.39 2.35 -21.39
CA ASP A 538 19.41 2.26 -22.48
C ASP A 538 18.80 0.85 -22.61
N VAL A 539 19.65 -0.19 -22.56
CA VAL A 539 19.22 -1.59 -22.66
C VAL A 539 18.54 -2.06 -21.37
N SER A 540 19.00 -1.60 -20.20
CA SER A 540 18.34 -1.84 -18.91
C SER A 540 16.94 -1.19 -18.86
N SER A 541 16.82 0.03 -19.38
CA SER A 541 15.54 0.75 -19.53
C SER A 541 14.60 0.01 -20.49
N ALA A 542 15.11 -0.49 -21.61
CA ALA A 542 14.33 -1.29 -22.57
C ALA A 542 13.77 -2.57 -21.93
N LEU A 543 14.57 -3.31 -21.16
CA LEU A 543 14.10 -4.48 -20.42
C LEU A 543 13.04 -4.09 -19.37
N SER A 544 13.26 -3.00 -18.63
CA SER A 544 12.31 -2.54 -17.62
C SER A 544 10.94 -2.18 -18.23
N LYS A 545 10.94 -1.54 -19.41
CA LYS A 545 9.72 -1.26 -20.19
C LYS A 545 9.05 -2.52 -20.74
N ALA A 546 9.83 -3.56 -21.07
CA ALA A 546 9.30 -4.82 -21.59
C ALA A 546 8.62 -5.69 -20.51
N VAL A 547 8.92 -5.46 -19.23
CA VAL A 547 8.48 -6.27 -18.07
C VAL A 547 7.09 -5.87 -17.52
N THR A 548 6.29 -5.12 -18.29
CA THR A 548 4.95 -4.66 -17.86
C THR A 548 3.90 -5.76 -17.61
N ASP A 549 4.20 -7.03 -17.92
CA ASP A 549 3.28 -8.16 -17.74
C ASP A 549 3.73 -9.14 -16.63
N ALA A 550 2.75 -9.79 -15.99
CA ALA A 550 2.98 -10.93 -15.07
C ALA A 550 3.75 -12.11 -15.70
N GLY A 551 3.79 -12.22 -17.04
CA GLY A 551 4.51 -13.26 -17.77
C GLY A 551 6.04 -13.21 -17.59
N ALA A 552 6.63 -12.01 -17.62
CA ALA A 552 8.08 -11.85 -17.43
C ALA A 552 8.49 -12.17 -15.98
N ARG A 553 7.66 -11.75 -15.01
CA ARG A 553 7.86 -12.06 -13.59
C ARG A 553 7.78 -13.56 -13.31
N THR A 554 6.77 -14.24 -13.85
CA THR A 554 6.62 -15.69 -13.67
C THR A 554 7.75 -16.48 -14.32
N ALA A 555 8.27 -16.03 -15.46
CA ALA A 555 9.47 -16.60 -16.09
C ALA A 555 10.74 -16.39 -15.25
N GLU A 556 10.92 -15.20 -14.69
CA GLU A 556 12.02 -14.89 -13.77
C GLU A 556 11.94 -15.74 -12.50
N GLU A 557 10.76 -15.84 -11.88
CA GLU A 557 10.53 -16.66 -10.68
C GLU A 557 10.82 -18.14 -10.94
N ALA A 558 10.38 -18.68 -12.09
CA ALA A 558 10.65 -20.07 -12.46
C ALA A 558 12.15 -20.33 -12.68
N ALA A 559 12.84 -19.41 -13.37
CA ALA A 559 14.28 -19.49 -13.56
C ALA A 559 15.04 -19.36 -12.23
N ALA A 560 14.62 -18.45 -11.37
CA ALA A 560 15.19 -18.25 -10.04
C ALA A 560 15.02 -19.50 -9.16
N LEU A 561 13.85 -20.13 -9.15
CA LEU A 561 13.61 -21.37 -8.42
C LEU A 561 14.51 -22.51 -8.92
N ALA A 562 14.66 -22.66 -10.24
CA ALA A 562 15.57 -23.65 -10.80
C ALA A 562 17.05 -23.34 -10.47
N ALA A 563 17.44 -22.08 -10.53
CA ALA A 563 18.81 -21.64 -10.27
C ALA A 563 19.20 -21.84 -8.81
N VAL A 564 18.33 -21.43 -7.87
CA VAL A 564 18.58 -21.56 -6.43
C VAL A 564 18.59 -23.01 -5.97
N VAL A 565 17.95 -23.93 -6.69
CA VAL A 565 18.09 -25.37 -6.42
C VAL A 565 19.37 -25.94 -7.05
N THR A 566 19.71 -25.53 -8.27
CA THR A 566 20.78 -26.19 -9.05
C THR A 566 22.16 -25.63 -8.75
N VAL A 567 22.32 -24.31 -8.73
CA VAL A 567 23.62 -23.64 -8.58
C VAL A 567 24.32 -24.03 -7.26
N PRO A 568 23.62 -24.09 -6.11
CA PRO A 568 24.27 -24.47 -4.86
C PRO A 568 24.84 -25.90 -4.84
N MET A 569 24.32 -26.79 -5.67
CA MET A 569 24.88 -28.15 -5.86
C MET A 569 26.20 -28.15 -6.64
N ARG A 570 26.62 -26.99 -7.16
CA ARG A 570 27.75 -26.83 -8.08
C ARG A 570 28.79 -25.84 -7.57
N VAL A 571 28.34 -24.71 -7.03
CA VAL A 571 29.18 -23.61 -6.55
C VAL A 571 28.56 -23.01 -5.30
N SER A 572 29.35 -22.86 -4.24
CA SER A 572 28.93 -22.31 -2.94
C SER A 572 29.29 -20.82 -2.80
N GLY A 573 28.80 -20.18 -1.73
CA GLY A 573 29.19 -18.82 -1.37
C GLY A 573 28.73 -17.74 -2.35
N SER A 574 29.47 -16.63 -2.41
CA SER A 574 29.09 -15.44 -3.18
C SER A 574 29.05 -15.66 -4.69
N GLU A 575 29.90 -16.55 -5.20
CA GLU A 575 29.91 -16.90 -6.63
C GLU A 575 28.63 -17.66 -7.01
N GLY A 576 28.21 -18.63 -6.19
CA GLY A 576 26.95 -19.33 -6.38
C GLY A 576 25.76 -18.37 -6.36
N TRP A 577 25.76 -17.39 -5.46
CA TRP A 577 24.70 -16.37 -5.42
C TRP A 577 24.68 -15.46 -6.64
N ALA A 578 25.86 -15.05 -7.12
CA ALA A 578 25.98 -14.24 -8.33
C ALA A 578 25.46 -15.01 -9.55
N ALA A 579 25.84 -16.28 -9.69
CA ALA A 579 25.36 -17.15 -10.75
C ALA A 579 23.84 -17.34 -10.70
N ALA A 580 23.25 -17.54 -9.52
CA ALA A 580 21.80 -17.67 -9.36
C ALA A 580 21.05 -16.38 -9.76
N LYS A 581 21.60 -15.20 -9.45
CA LYS A 581 21.05 -13.91 -9.89
C LYS A 581 21.13 -13.74 -11.40
N THR A 582 22.26 -14.08 -12.03
CA THR A 582 22.41 -14.00 -13.49
C THR A 582 21.45 -14.97 -14.20
N ALA A 583 21.23 -16.16 -13.64
CA ALA A 583 20.24 -17.11 -14.17
C ALA A 583 18.79 -16.62 -14.00
N ALA A 584 18.43 -16.03 -12.86
CA ALA A 584 17.12 -15.40 -12.70
C ALA A 584 16.91 -14.28 -13.72
N PHE A 585 17.92 -13.41 -13.89
CA PHE A 585 17.91 -12.35 -14.90
C PHE A 585 17.62 -12.89 -16.31
N GLY A 586 18.22 -14.02 -16.71
CA GLY A 586 17.91 -14.64 -18.00
C GLY A 586 16.46 -15.09 -18.14
N GLY A 587 15.81 -15.51 -17.06
CA GLY A 587 14.37 -15.78 -17.02
C GLY A 587 13.54 -14.56 -17.36
N ARG A 588 13.91 -13.39 -16.82
CA ARG A 588 13.28 -12.10 -17.12
C ARG A 588 13.45 -11.71 -18.59
N VAL A 589 14.67 -11.87 -19.13
CA VAL A 589 14.99 -11.54 -20.53
C VAL A 589 14.21 -12.43 -21.49
N ILE A 590 14.24 -13.76 -21.30
CA ILE A 590 13.54 -14.69 -22.19
C ILE A 590 12.02 -14.59 -22.07
N GLY A 591 11.50 -14.27 -20.87
CA GLY A 591 10.09 -13.99 -20.64
C GLY A 591 9.60 -12.72 -21.36
N SER A 592 10.49 -11.74 -21.54
CA SER A 592 10.18 -10.46 -22.20
C SER A 592 10.54 -10.43 -23.69
N ARG A 593 11.06 -11.54 -24.24
CA ARG A 593 11.65 -11.60 -25.59
C ARG A 593 10.75 -11.12 -26.73
N SER A 594 9.42 -11.26 -26.60
CA SER A 594 8.48 -10.85 -27.66
C SER A 594 8.31 -9.33 -27.76
N ARG A 595 8.85 -8.59 -26.81
CA ARG A 595 8.78 -7.12 -26.71
C ARG A 595 10.14 -6.44 -26.87
N LEU A 596 11.20 -7.23 -27.04
CA LEU A 596 12.56 -6.75 -27.24
C LEU A 596 12.90 -6.86 -28.72
N SER A 597 13.66 -5.89 -29.24
CA SER A 597 14.29 -6.07 -30.55
C SER A 597 15.33 -7.21 -30.48
N LEU A 598 15.68 -7.79 -31.62
CA LEU A 598 16.66 -8.87 -31.67
C LEU A 598 18.03 -8.41 -31.13
N GLU A 599 18.45 -7.19 -31.48
CA GLU A 599 19.68 -6.57 -30.97
C GLU A 599 19.63 -6.37 -29.45
N GLN A 600 18.52 -5.86 -28.91
CA GLN A 600 18.34 -5.71 -27.46
C GLN A 600 18.39 -7.06 -26.75
N LEU A 601 17.76 -8.09 -27.33
CA LEU A 601 17.78 -9.44 -26.78
C LEU A 601 19.19 -10.01 -26.74
N GLU A 602 19.98 -9.85 -27.81
CA GLU A 602 21.37 -10.35 -27.86
C GLU A 602 22.27 -9.64 -26.83
N VAL A 603 22.14 -8.31 -26.71
CA VAL A 603 22.91 -7.54 -25.71
C VAL A 603 22.52 -7.94 -24.29
N LEU A 604 21.21 -8.08 -24.00
CA LEU A 604 20.69 -8.58 -22.73
C LEU A 604 21.11 -10.02 -22.44
N TRP A 605 21.30 -10.84 -23.45
CA TRP A 605 21.69 -12.23 -23.28
C TRP A 605 23.20 -12.43 -23.12
N LYS A 606 24.02 -11.43 -23.42
CA LYS A 606 25.49 -11.50 -23.36
C LYS A 606 26.06 -12.08 -22.05
N PRO A 607 25.54 -11.75 -20.84
CA PRO A 607 26.02 -12.36 -19.60
C PRO A 607 25.72 -13.86 -19.47
N ILE A 608 24.70 -14.35 -20.16
CA ILE A 608 24.19 -15.72 -20.08
C ILE A 608 24.73 -16.58 -21.22
N GLN A 609 25.00 -15.97 -22.38
CA GLN A 609 25.44 -16.60 -23.61
C GLN A 609 26.58 -17.63 -23.44
N PRO A 610 27.63 -17.39 -22.63
CA PRO A 610 28.72 -18.36 -22.46
C PRO A 610 28.29 -19.65 -21.76
N ALA A 611 27.26 -19.57 -20.90
CA ALA A 611 26.76 -20.71 -20.15
C ALA A 611 25.58 -21.39 -20.84
N ILE A 612 24.64 -20.60 -21.36
CA ILE A 612 23.43 -21.07 -22.06
C ILE A 612 23.29 -20.24 -23.35
N PRO A 613 23.76 -20.75 -24.50
CA PRO A 613 23.66 -20.04 -25.77
C PRO A 613 22.19 -19.81 -26.17
N LEU A 614 21.84 -18.60 -26.62
CA LEU A 614 20.47 -18.26 -27.03
C LEU A 614 19.93 -19.20 -28.12
N ALA A 615 20.80 -19.64 -29.05
CA ALA A 615 20.48 -20.59 -30.10
C ALA A 615 19.96 -21.95 -29.57
N SER A 616 20.40 -22.36 -28.37
CA SER A 616 19.94 -23.62 -27.75
C SER A 616 18.47 -23.57 -27.29
N LEU A 617 17.92 -22.36 -27.16
CA LEU A 617 16.53 -22.14 -26.71
C LEU A 617 15.54 -22.08 -27.88
N GLY A 618 16.02 -21.84 -29.11
CA GLY A 618 15.23 -21.89 -30.33
C GLY A 618 14.82 -23.32 -30.71
N ALA A 619 13.62 -23.49 -31.25
CA ALA A 619 13.26 -24.77 -31.86
C ALA A 619 13.86 -24.85 -33.27
N ILE A 620 14.62 -25.92 -33.54
CA ILE A 620 14.57 -26.57 -34.85
C ILE A 620 13.14 -27.08 -34.99
N THR A 621 12.24 -26.27 -35.53
CA THR A 621 11.04 -26.81 -36.17
C THR A 621 11.55 -27.56 -37.39
N LYS A 622 11.73 -28.89 -37.27
CA LYS A 622 11.70 -29.74 -38.46
C LYS A 622 10.39 -29.39 -39.15
N SER A 623 10.47 -28.76 -40.32
CA SER A 623 9.32 -28.55 -41.19
C SER A 623 8.68 -29.92 -41.40
N ARG A 624 7.50 -30.12 -40.84
CA ARG A 624 6.68 -31.28 -41.18
C ARG A 624 6.31 -31.07 -42.66
N ARG A 625 6.86 -31.93 -43.52
CA ARG A 625 6.40 -32.14 -44.89
C ARG A 625 4.91 -32.42 -44.90
#